data_AF-A0A519M9L3-F1
#
_entry.id   AF-A0A519M9L3-F1
#
_cell.length_a   1.000
_cell.length_b   1.000
_cell.length_c   1.000
_cell.angle_alpha   90.00
_cell.angle_beta   90.00
_cell.angle_gamma   90.00
#
_symmetry.space_group_name_H-M   'P 1'
#
loop_
_entity.id
_entity.type
_entity.pdbx_description
1 polymer ?
#
loop_
_entity_poly.entity_id
_entity_poly.type
_entity_poly.pdbx_seq_one_letter_code
_entity_poly.pdbx_strand_id
1 'polypeptide(L)'
;MEDLDRFKNREFPLERLNIVRDIFIFSCYTGLSYIDVKQLRLDQITRGDDGNLWIFIKGQKTETPCHIPLLDEAKVILDRYKNHRICRWR
;
A
#
# COMPACT_ATOMS: atom_id res chain seq x y z
N MET A 1 -15.81 -6.74 -5.57
CA MET A 1 -15.03 -6.86 -4.32
C MET A 1 -14.73 -8.32 -3.99
N GLU A 2 -15.68 -9.22 -4.23
CA GLU A 2 -15.55 -10.67 -4.01
C GLU A 2 -14.28 -11.31 -4.61
N ASP A 3 -13.91 -11.00 -5.85
CA ASP A 3 -12.67 -11.54 -6.45
C ASP A 3 -11.38 -11.00 -5.81
N LEU A 4 -11.41 -9.75 -5.33
CA LEU A 4 -10.27 -9.15 -4.64
C LEU A 4 -10.07 -9.82 -3.26
N ASP A 5 -11.16 -10.10 -2.55
CA ASP A 5 -11.13 -10.80 -1.27
C ASP A 5 -10.66 -12.25 -1.44
N ARG A 6 -11.11 -12.94 -2.49
CA ARG A 6 -10.62 -14.28 -2.83
C ARG A 6 -9.11 -14.28 -3.12
N PHE A 7 -8.61 -13.27 -3.84
CA PHE A 7 -7.19 -13.16 -4.14
C PHE A 7 -6.36 -12.79 -2.91
N LYS A 8 -6.86 -11.86 -2.09
CA LYS A 8 -6.26 -11.43 -0.81
C LYS A 8 -6.06 -12.61 0.14
N ASN A 9 -7.04 -13.51 0.22
CA ASN A 9 -7.01 -14.66 1.13
C ASN A 9 -6.27 -15.89 0.57
N ARG A 10 -5.80 -15.84 -0.69
CA ARG A 10 -5.06 -16.94 -1.29
C ARG A 10 -3.61 -16.93 -0.79
N GLU A 11 -3.18 -18.01 -0.17
CA GLU A 11 -1.78 -18.22 0.20
C GLU A 11 -0.99 -18.94 -0.89
N PHE A 12 0.25 -18.48 -1.10
CA PHE A 12 1.19 -19.10 -2.03
C PHE A 12 2.32 -19.80 -1.27
N PRO A 13 2.80 -20.97 -1.74
CA PRO A 13 3.92 -21.67 -1.09
C PRO A 13 5.23 -20.88 -1.06
N LEU A 14 5.42 -19.97 -2.01
CA LEU A 14 6.60 -19.12 -2.10
C LEU A 14 6.31 -17.76 -1.45
N GLU A 15 7.05 -17.42 -0.39
CA GLU A 15 6.89 -16.16 0.36
C GLU A 15 6.90 -14.91 -0.55
N ARG A 16 7.81 -14.85 -1.53
CA ARG A 16 7.88 -13.76 -2.51
C ARG A 16 6.58 -13.53 -3.28
N LEU A 17 5.78 -14.57 -3.52
CA LEU A 17 4.49 -14.44 -4.20
C LEU A 17 3.42 -13.84 -3.27
N ASN A 18 3.48 -14.14 -1.98
CA ASN A 18 2.63 -13.48 -0.98
C ASN A 18 2.96 -11.97 -0.88
N ILE A 19 4.24 -11.60 -1.00
CA ILE A 19 4.65 -10.18 -1.06
C ILE A 19 4.06 -9.49 -2.30
N VAL A 20 4.17 -10.12 -3.48
CA VAL A 20 3.60 -9.56 -4.72
C VAL A 20 2.08 -9.43 -4.63
N ARG A 21 1.39 -10.44 -4.05
CA ARG A 21 -0.05 -10.37 -3.76
C ARG A 21 -0.37 -9.18 -2.88
N ASP A 22 0.35 -9.00 -1.77
CA ASP A 22 0.06 -7.92 -0.82
C ASP A 22 0.31 -6.53 -1.43
N ILE A 23 1.36 -6.38 -2.24
CA ILE A 23 1.60 -5.13 -3.00
C ILE A 23 0.45 -4.87 -3.98
N PHE A 24 -0.01 -5.90 -4.70
CA PHE A 24 -1.13 -5.76 -5.62
C PHE A 24 -2.42 -5.36 -4.90
N ILE A 25 -2.74 -6.01 -3.77
CA ILE A 25 -3.91 -5.66 -2.96
C ILE A 25 -3.80 -4.23 -2.44
N PHE A 26 -2.63 -3.82 -1.95
CA PHE A 26 -2.39 -2.44 -1.51
C PHE A 26 -2.61 -1.43 -2.65
N SER A 27 -2.12 -1.73 -3.86
CA SER A 27 -2.39 -0.93 -5.06
C SER A 27 -3.88 -0.86 -5.40
N CYS A 28 -4.66 -1.93 -5.22
CA CYS A 28 -6.11 -1.90 -5.44
C CYS A 28 -6.85 -0.99 -4.45
N TYR A 29 -6.42 -0.92 -3.19
CA TYR A 29 -7.05 -0.05 -2.19
C TYR A 29 -6.60 1.41 -2.26
N THR A 30 -5.40 1.68 -2.78
CA THR A 30 -4.82 3.03 -2.80
C THR A 30 -4.80 3.66 -4.19
N GLY A 31 -4.99 2.88 -5.26
CA GLY A 31 -4.81 3.33 -6.64
C GLY A 31 -3.37 3.64 -7.02
N LEU A 32 -2.40 3.37 -6.13
CA LEU A 32 -0.99 3.63 -6.39
C LEU A 32 -0.40 2.62 -7.37
N SER A 33 0.38 3.12 -8.31
CA SER A 33 1.16 2.26 -9.19
C SER A 33 2.29 1.58 -8.42
N TYR A 34 2.79 0.45 -8.92
CA TYR A 34 3.90 -0.27 -8.28
C TYR A 34 5.12 0.62 -7.98
N ILE A 35 5.45 1.56 -8.88
CA ILE A 35 6.61 2.44 -8.68
C ILE A 35 6.36 3.43 -7.53
N ASP A 36 5.12 3.93 -7.39
CA ASP A 36 4.76 4.83 -6.30
C ASP A 36 4.75 4.07 -4.96
N VAL A 37 4.21 2.84 -4.91
CA VAL A 37 4.26 1.98 -3.72
C VAL A 37 5.70 1.68 -3.31
N LYS A 38 6.57 1.37 -4.27
CA LYS A 38 7.99 1.09 -4.01
C LYS A 38 8.75 2.29 -3.45
N GLN A 39 8.32 3.51 -3.79
CA GLN A 39 8.96 4.75 -3.36
C GLN A 39 8.24 5.43 -2.19
N LEU A 40 7.11 4.89 -1.75
CA LEU A 40 6.32 5.43 -0.65
C LEU A 40 7.14 5.41 0.63
N ARG A 41 7.19 6.56 1.29
CA ARG A 41 7.90 6.77 2.55
C ARG A 41 6.94 7.07 3.69
N LEU A 42 7.41 6.87 4.92
CA LEU A 42 6.59 7.12 6.12
C LEU A 42 6.18 8.59 6.27
N ASP A 43 7.04 9.52 5.88
CA ASP A 43 6.77 10.97 5.90
C ASP A 43 5.63 11.38 4.96
N GLN A 44 5.30 10.54 3.98
CA GLN A 44 4.20 10.74 3.04
C GLN A 44 2.87 10.21 3.56
N ILE A 45 2.84 9.58 4.74
CA ILE A 45 1.63 9.10 5.39
C ILE A 45 1.38 9.95 6.63
N THR A 46 0.34 10.78 6.58
CA THR A 46 0.05 11.73 7.67
C THR A 46 -1.39 11.57 8.14
N ARG A 47 -1.67 12.05 9.36
CA ARG A 47 -3.02 12.07 9.91
C ARG A 47 -3.72 13.33 9.44
N GLY A 48 -4.89 13.18 8.82
CA GLY A 48 -5.75 14.29 8.43
C GLY A 48 -6.55 14.85 9.61
N ASP A 49 -7.21 15.98 9.37
CA ASP A 49 -8.06 16.66 10.36
C ASP A 49 -9.29 15.82 10.76
N ASP A 50 -9.68 14.88 9.90
CA ASP A 50 -10.71 13.87 10.15
C ASP A 50 -10.24 12.73 11.08
N GLY A 51 -8.97 12.73 11.48
CA GLY A 51 -8.37 11.68 12.29
C GLY A 51 -7.99 10.42 11.53
N ASN A 52 -8.23 10.37 10.21
CA ASN A 52 -7.83 9.26 9.36
C ASN A 52 -6.39 9.42 8.86
N LEU A 53 -5.79 8.32 8.40
CA LEU A 53 -4.50 8.36 7.74
C LEU A 53 -4.69 8.65 6.25
N TRP A 54 -3.79 9.43 5.69
CA TRP A 54 -3.81 9.87 4.31
C TRP A 54 -2.42 9.73 3.71
N ILE A 55 -2.37 9.31 2.45
CA ILE A 55 -1.16 9.27 1.65
C ILE A 55 -1.09 10.57 0.83
N PHE A 56 0.02 11.29 0.98
CA PHE A 56 0.35 12.51 0.25
C PHE A 56 1.59 12.25 -0.62
N ILE A 57 1.37 12.01 -1.91
CA ILE A 57 2.47 11.81 -2.86
C ILE A 57 2.33 12.71 -4.08
N LYS A 58 3.46 13.02 -4.71
CA LYS A 58 3.48 13.53 -6.08
C LYS A 58 3.72 12.33 -6.99
N GLY A 59 2.75 11.99 -7.84
CA GLY A 59 2.82 10.80 -8.69
C GLY A 59 4.08 10.84 -9.57
N GLN A 60 4.81 9.74 -9.66
CA GLN A 60 6.12 9.73 -10.34
C GLN A 60 6.04 10.02 -11.85
N LYS A 61 4.98 9.56 -12.51
CA LYS A 61 4.84 9.69 -13.98
C LYS A 61 4.11 10.94 -14.42
N THR A 62 3.05 11.31 -13.68
CA THR A 62 2.15 12.40 -14.06
C THR A 62 2.50 13.70 -13.36
N GLU A 63 3.44 13.65 -12.40
CA GLU A 63 3.79 14.77 -11.51
C GLU A 63 2.59 15.39 -10.77
N THR A 64 1.44 14.71 -10.77
CA THR A 64 0.21 15.20 -10.18
C THR A 64 0.21 14.85 -8.69
N PRO A 65 -0.06 15.82 -7.79
CA PRO A 65 -0.28 15.53 -6.39
C PRO A 65 -1.51 14.65 -6.20
N CYS A 66 -1.37 13.60 -5.40
CA CYS A 66 -2.44 12.69 -5.04
C CYS A 66 -2.62 12.69 -3.51
N HIS A 67 -3.87 12.81 -3.09
CA HIS A 67 -4.31 12.73 -1.70
C HIS A 67 -5.23 11.52 -1.57
N ILE A 68 -4.74 10.45 -0.97
CA ILE A 68 -5.46 9.17 -0.95
C ILE A 68 -5.78 8.81 0.50
N PRO A 69 -7.05 8.66 0.87
CA PRO A 69 -7.39 8.18 2.21
C PRO A 69 -6.90 6.74 2.35
N LEU A 70 -6.19 6.47 3.43
CA LEU A 70 -5.68 5.13 3.70
C LEU A 70 -6.78 4.32 4.39
N LEU A 71 -7.35 3.37 3.64
CA LEU A 71 -8.38 2.45 4.12
C LEU A 71 -7.78 1.41 5.08
N ASP A 72 -8.63 0.81 5.91
CA ASP A 72 -8.18 -0.13 6.96
C ASP A 72 -7.47 -1.36 6.39
N GLU A 73 -7.91 -1.87 5.24
CA GLU A 73 -7.26 -2.99 4.57
C GLU A 73 -5.87 -2.64 4.07
N ALA A 74 -5.65 -1.41 3.62
CA ALA A 74 -4.34 -0.92 3.24
C ALA A 74 -3.43 -0.75 4.48
N LYS A 75 -3.97 -0.27 5.61
CA LYS A 75 -3.23 -0.15 6.89
C LYS A 75 -2.71 -1.51 7.38
N VAL A 76 -3.53 -2.56 7.29
CA VAL A 76 -3.14 -3.92 7.70
C VAL A 76 -1.91 -4.39 6.92
N ILE A 77 -1.85 -4.10 5.62
CA ILE A 77 -0.70 -4.46 4.78
C ILE A 77 0.52 -3.63 5.20
N LEU A 78 0.37 -2.31 5.40
CA LEU A 78 1.48 -1.47 5.84
C LEU A 78 2.08 -1.92 7.17
N ASP A 79 1.24 -2.29 8.13
CA ASP A 79 1.69 -2.76 9.44
C ASP A 79 2.44 -4.10 9.34
N ARG A 80 1.93 -5.03 8.53
CA ARG A 80 2.59 -6.31 8.23
C ARG A 80 4.01 -6.12 7.71
N TYR A 81 4.23 -5.10 6.87
CA TYR A 81 5.54 -4.84 6.27
C TYR A 81 6.43 -3.89 7.06
N LYS A 82 5.99 -3.39 8.22
CA LYS A 82 6.73 -2.38 8.99
C LYS A 82 8.16 -2.73 9.36
N ASN A 83 8.39 -4.00 9.70
CA ASN A 83 9.70 -4.52 10.08
C ASN A 83 10.21 -5.56 9.08
N HIS A 84 9.68 -5.57 7.86
CA HIS A 84 10.00 -6.61 6.89
C HIS A 84 11.39 -6.42 6.29
N ARG A 85 12.21 -7.48 6.29
CA ARG A 85 13.63 -7.42 5.88
C ARG A 85 13.83 -6.87 4.46
N ILE A 86 12.89 -7.17 3.56
CA ILE A 86 12.92 -6.80 2.14
C ILE A 86 12.15 -5.50 1.88
N CYS A 87 11.03 -5.30 2.57
CA CYS A 87 10.13 -4.16 2.37
C CYS A 87 10.39 -3.17 3.50
N ARG A 88 11.58 -2.58 3.52
CA ARG A 88 11.92 -1.59 4.53
C ARG A 88 11.28 -0.26 4.18
N TRP A 89 10.61 0.33 5.17
CA TRP A 89 10.33 1.75 5.14
C TRP A 89 11.64 2.52 4.99
N ARG A 90 11.66 3.44 4.03
CA ARG A 90 12.74 4.42 3.86
C ARG A 90 12.28 5.78 4.34
#